data_AF-A0A4W5PV20-F1
#
_entry.id   AF-A0A4W5PV20-F1
#
_cell.length_a   1.000
_cell.length_b   1.000
_cell.length_c   1.000
_cell.angle_alpha   90.00
_cell.angle_beta   90.00
_cell.angle_gamma   90.00
#
_symmetry.space_group_name_H-M   'P 1'
#
loop_
_entity.id
_entity.type
_entity.pdbx_description
1 polymer ?
#
loop_
_entity_poly.entity_id
_entity_poly.type
_entity_poly.pdbx_seq_one_letter_code
_entity_poly.pdbx_strand_id
1 'polypeptide(L)'
;MTAHSSKTVLSLDSEAVLSLKDGINFKKSPDDAKCYIIYKENGELKACKNQCKHQGGLFIKDIEDLDGRTVRCTKHFWKLNVSTMQYVNPPDSFTQDELDVVMTDEGGLQLVEVIVWDPWLADPQDPQELQEGEVTVSTSRHTPHTHGWTDLRPFPVGKTGCNYIMTSW
;
A
#
# COMPACT_ATOMS: atom_id res chain seq x y z
N MET A 1 -7.47 25.49 -8.97
CA MET A 1 -6.06 25.11 -8.83
C MET A 1 -6.04 23.89 -7.92
N THR A 2 -5.61 22.73 -8.40
CA THR A 2 -5.47 21.53 -7.56
C THR A 2 -4.31 21.78 -6.59
N ALA A 3 -4.59 21.83 -5.30
CA ALA A 3 -3.57 22.05 -4.28
C ALA A 3 -2.85 20.72 -4.02
N HIS A 4 -1.75 20.46 -4.71
CA HIS A 4 -0.87 19.35 -4.36
C HIS A 4 -0.03 19.77 -3.14
N SER A 5 0.03 18.91 -2.12
CA SER A 5 0.91 19.12 -0.99
C SER A 5 1.94 18.00 -0.93
N SER A 6 3.07 18.24 -0.29
CA SER A 6 4.12 17.25 -0.14
C SER A 6 4.55 17.20 1.32
N LYS A 7 4.92 16.02 1.78
CA LYS A 7 5.40 15.82 3.14
C LYS A 7 6.68 15.00 3.13
N THR A 8 7.72 15.50 3.77
CA THR A 8 8.91 14.69 4.06
C THR A 8 8.54 13.62 5.09
N VAL A 9 8.80 12.37 4.75
CA VAL A 9 8.43 11.20 5.56
C VAL A 9 9.65 10.49 6.17
N LEU A 10 10.84 10.73 5.61
CA LEU A 10 12.11 10.27 6.16
C LEU A 10 13.20 11.28 5.78
N SER A 11 14.08 11.60 6.72
CA SER A 11 15.33 12.32 6.45
C SER A 11 16.51 11.47 6.91
N LEU A 12 17.55 11.38 6.07
CA LEU A 12 18.83 10.75 6.35
C LEU A 12 19.93 11.79 6.21
N ASP A 13 20.85 11.83 7.16
CA ASP A 13 22.08 12.62 7.04
C ASP A 13 23.07 11.97 6.06
N SER A 14 24.16 12.70 5.77
CA SER A 14 25.17 12.24 4.80
C SER A 14 25.85 10.95 5.23
N GLU A 15 26.10 10.73 6.53
CA GLU A 15 26.67 9.48 7.04
C GLU A 15 25.72 8.29 6.80
N ALA A 16 24.44 8.46 7.11
CA ALA A 16 23.42 7.45 6.88
C ALA A 16 23.23 7.15 5.40
N VAL A 17 23.35 8.15 4.52
CA VAL A 17 23.33 7.96 3.05
C VAL A 17 24.55 7.19 2.57
N LEU A 18 25.75 7.53 3.04
CA LEU A 18 26.98 6.83 2.71
C LEU A 18 26.96 5.36 3.18
N SER A 19 26.23 5.07 4.26
CA SER A 19 26.01 3.71 4.78
C SER A 19 25.05 2.86 3.93
N LEU A 20 24.33 3.45 2.96
CA LEU A 20 23.42 2.71 2.09
C LEU A 20 24.21 1.76 1.19
N LYS A 21 23.89 0.48 1.33
CA LYS A 21 24.45 -0.59 0.50
C LYS A 21 23.79 -0.57 -0.88
N ASP A 22 24.49 -1.05 -1.89
CA ASP A 22 23.83 -1.35 -3.16
C ASP A 22 22.76 -2.44 -2.95
N GLY A 23 21.63 -2.30 -3.64
CA GLY A 23 20.43 -3.09 -3.48
C GLY A 23 19.45 -2.53 -2.43
N ILE A 24 18.71 -3.44 -1.78
CA ILE A 24 17.62 -3.12 -0.86
C ILE A 24 18.13 -2.71 0.55
N ASN A 25 17.71 -1.53 1.00
CA ASN A 25 17.92 -1.00 2.35
C ASN A 25 16.58 -0.72 3.05
N PHE A 26 16.41 -1.23 4.26
CA PHE A 26 15.25 -0.90 5.11
C PHE A 26 15.66 0.19 6.11
N LYS A 27 14.90 1.29 6.14
CA LYS A 27 15.13 2.40 7.07
C LYS A 27 13.87 2.70 7.85
N LYS A 28 14.01 2.92 9.15
CA LYS A 28 12.90 3.30 10.02
C LYS A 28 12.97 4.80 10.25
N SER A 29 11.86 5.50 10.07
CA SER A 29 11.77 6.91 10.41
C SER A 29 11.65 7.07 11.93
N PRO A 30 12.46 7.96 12.54
CA PRO A 30 12.32 8.30 13.96
C PRO A 30 11.03 9.10 14.21
N ASP A 31 10.51 9.80 13.21
CA ASP A 31 9.41 10.77 13.36
C ASP A 31 8.03 10.11 13.37
N ASP A 32 7.80 9.09 12.53
CA ASP A 32 6.49 8.43 12.41
C ASP A 32 6.52 6.93 12.72
N ALA A 33 7.67 6.41 13.15
CA ALA A 33 7.94 5.02 13.44
C ALA A 33 7.67 4.04 12.28
N LYS A 34 7.42 4.53 11.05
CA LYS A 34 7.21 3.69 9.87
C LYS A 34 8.54 3.26 9.28
N CYS A 35 8.47 2.20 8.48
CA CYS A 35 9.60 1.67 7.75
C CYS A 35 9.46 1.98 6.26
N TYR A 36 10.58 2.28 5.63
CA TYR A 36 10.74 2.63 4.24
C TYR A 36 11.76 1.69 3.60
N ILE A 37 11.59 1.46 2.30
CA ILE A 37 12.52 0.70 1.48
C ILE A 37 13.21 1.71 0.57
N ILE A 38 14.54 1.70 0.59
CA ILE A 38 15.38 2.46 -0.34
C ILE A 38 16.17 1.45 -1.16
N TYR A 39 15.95 1.46 -2.46
CA TYR A 39 16.70 0.68 -3.43
C TYR A 39 17.78 1.56 -4.07
N LYS A 40 19.02 1.08 -4.04
CA LYS A 40 20.18 1.78 -4.62
C LYS A 40 20.82 0.91 -5.69
N GLU A 41 20.99 1.43 -6.90
CA GLU A 41 21.68 0.74 -7.97
C GLU A 41 22.35 1.75 -8.90
N ASN A 42 23.64 1.55 -9.19
CA ASN A 42 24.41 2.41 -10.10
C ASN A 42 24.33 3.92 -9.78
N GLY A 43 24.16 4.28 -8.51
CA GLY A 43 23.99 5.67 -8.06
C GLY A 43 22.57 6.21 -8.15
N GLU A 44 21.64 5.48 -8.76
CA GLU A 44 20.22 5.78 -8.75
C GLU A 44 19.56 5.28 -7.47
N LEU A 45 18.58 6.05 -6.99
CA LEU A 45 17.84 5.75 -5.78
C LEU A 45 16.35 5.72 -6.08
N LYS A 46 15.68 4.68 -5.62
CA LYS A 46 14.23 4.57 -5.60
C LYS A 46 13.75 4.27 -4.19
N ALA A 47 12.57 4.74 -3.84
CA ALA A 47 12.05 4.52 -2.51
C ALA A 47 10.55 4.29 -2.48
N CYS A 48 10.09 3.55 -1.49
CA CYS A 48 8.68 3.39 -1.19
C CYS A 48 8.45 3.11 0.29
N LYS A 49 7.20 3.20 0.74
CA LYS A 49 6.81 2.74 2.07
C LYS A 49 7.00 1.22 2.16
N ASN A 50 7.49 0.73 3.29
CA ASN A 50 7.53 -0.70 3.58
C ASN A 50 6.14 -1.21 4.01
N GLN A 51 5.15 -1.05 3.13
CA GLN A 51 3.79 -1.52 3.35
C GLN A 51 3.23 -2.08 2.05
N CYS A 52 2.90 -3.35 2.06
CA CYS A 52 2.33 -4.05 0.93
C CYS A 52 0.90 -3.55 0.67
N LYS A 53 0.63 -3.09 -0.54
CA LYS A 53 -0.67 -2.61 -0.99
C LYS A 53 -1.77 -3.66 -0.99
N HIS A 54 -1.42 -4.94 -0.95
CA HIS A 54 -2.42 -6.01 -0.88
C HIS A 54 -3.30 -5.87 0.38
N GLN A 55 -2.71 -6.02 1.58
CA GLN A 55 -3.42 -5.94 2.86
C GLN A 55 -2.52 -5.41 3.99
N GLY A 56 -1.61 -4.49 3.65
CA GLY A 56 -0.77 -3.77 4.61
C GLY A 56 0.28 -4.63 5.32
N GLY A 57 0.69 -5.77 4.76
CA GLY A 57 1.82 -6.54 5.29
C GLY A 57 3.15 -5.81 5.13
N LEU A 58 4.15 -6.13 5.94
CA LEU A 58 5.50 -5.60 5.73
C LEU A 58 6.25 -6.45 4.71
N PHE A 59 7.21 -5.84 4.02
CA PHE A 59 8.15 -6.58 3.20
C PHE A 59 9.44 -6.90 3.96
N ILE A 60 10.00 -8.05 3.62
CA ILE A 60 11.33 -8.49 4.01
C ILE A 60 12.11 -8.86 2.74
N LYS A 61 13.45 -8.95 2.82
CA LYS A 61 14.23 -9.50 1.71
C LYS A 61 13.72 -10.90 1.37
N ASP A 62 13.52 -11.15 0.10
CA ASP A 62 13.15 -12.50 -0.33
C ASP A 62 14.41 -13.37 -0.38
N ILE A 63 14.33 -14.58 0.17
CA ILE A 63 15.49 -15.50 0.22
C ILE A 63 15.74 -16.15 -1.15
N GLU A 64 14.71 -16.18 -1.99
CA GLU A 64 14.77 -16.68 -3.36
C GLU A 64 15.23 -15.59 -4.36
N ASP A 65 15.50 -14.38 -3.86
CA ASP A 65 15.94 -13.26 -4.67
C ASP A 65 17.40 -13.41 -5.10
N LEU A 66 17.60 -13.67 -6.39
CA LEU A 66 18.94 -13.84 -6.96
C LEU A 66 19.53 -12.51 -7.47
N ASP A 67 18.69 -11.53 -7.80
CA ASP A 67 19.13 -10.25 -8.39
C ASP A 67 19.20 -9.10 -7.36
N GLY A 68 18.73 -9.32 -6.14
CA GLY A 68 18.78 -8.34 -5.05
C GLY A 68 17.74 -7.23 -5.17
N ARG A 69 16.71 -7.42 -6.01
CA ARG A 69 15.68 -6.42 -6.33
C ARG A 69 14.30 -6.82 -5.84
N THR A 70 14.14 -7.99 -5.22
CA THR A 70 12.84 -8.53 -4.84
C THR A 70 12.66 -8.58 -3.33
N VAL A 71 11.54 -8.02 -2.87
CA VAL A 71 11.09 -8.16 -1.48
C VAL A 71 9.79 -8.95 -1.42
N ARG A 72 9.63 -9.75 -0.36
CA ARG A 72 8.47 -10.61 -0.14
C ARG A 72 7.66 -10.12 1.05
N CYS A 73 6.35 -10.01 0.86
CA CYS A 73 5.40 -9.63 1.89
C CYS A 73 5.28 -10.75 2.95
N THR A 74 5.32 -10.39 4.22
CA THR A 74 5.26 -11.35 5.34
C THR A 74 3.89 -11.98 5.54
N LYS A 75 2.81 -11.37 5.02
CA LYS A 75 1.44 -11.87 5.20
C LYS A 75 1.04 -12.92 4.16
N HIS A 76 1.12 -12.55 2.88
CA HIS A 76 0.59 -13.37 1.78
C HIS A 76 1.66 -13.70 0.73
N PHE A 77 2.92 -13.41 1.02
CA PHE A 77 4.07 -13.76 0.17
C PHE A 77 4.09 -13.10 -1.21
N TRP A 78 3.30 -12.04 -1.39
CA TRP A 78 3.36 -11.20 -2.58
C TRP A 78 4.77 -10.62 -2.74
N LYS A 79 5.29 -10.68 -3.96
CA LYS A 79 6.64 -10.22 -4.27
C LYS A 79 6.59 -8.89 -5.01
N LEU A 80 7.39 -7.93 -4.57
CA LEU A 80 7.56 -6.61 -5.17
C LEU A 80 8.98 -6.49 -5.69
N ASN A 81 9.13 -6.14 -6.97
CA ASN A 81 10.40 -5.69 -7.52
C ASN A 81 10.58 -4.20 -7.19
N VAL A 82 11.56 -3.87 -6.36
CA VAL A 82 11.77 -2.50 -5.86
C VAL A 82 12.46 -1.58 -6.87
N SER A 83 13.05 -2.13 -7.93
CA SER A 83 13.62 -1.34 -9.03
C SER A 83 12.54 -0.80 -9.98
N THR A 84 11.43 -1.53 -10.13
CA THR A 84 10.32 -1.15 -11.02
C THR A 84 9.06 -0.72 -10.29
N MET A 85 9.00 -0.94 -8.96
CA MET A 85 7.80 -0.80 -8.14
C MET A 85 6.62 -1.69 -8.59
N GLN A 86 6.89 -2.74 -9.37
CA GLN A 86 5.88 -3.68 -9.84
C GLN A 86 5.86 -4.94 -9.01
N TYR A 87 4.65 -5.41 -8.71
CA TYR A 87 4.48 -6.73 -8.11
C TYR A 87 4.69 -7.80 -9.18
N VAL A 88 5.59 -8.74 -8.89
CA VAL A 88 6.02 -9.81 -9.82
C VAL A 88 5.40 -11.16 -9.47
N ASN A 89 4.79 -11.26 -8.28
CA ASN A 89 4.02 -12.42 -7.87
C ASN A 89 2.90 -11.99 -6.92
N PRO A 90 1.64 -11.99 -7.35
CA PRO A 90 1.19 -12.27 -8.72
C PRO A 90 1.65 -11.18 -9.72
N PRO A 91 1.99 -11.55 -10.96
CA PRO A 91 2.28 -10.59 -12.03
C PRO A 91 1.02 -9.81 -12.42
N ASP A 92 1.20 -8.71 -13.16
CA ASP A 92 0.12 -7.88 -13.72
C ASP A 92 -0.92 -7.40 -12.68
N SER A 93 -0.47 -7.20 -11.43
CA SER A 93 -1.31 -6.66 -10.36
C SER A 93 -1.20 -5.13 -10.30
N PHE A 94 -1.09 -4.54 -9.12
CA PHE A 94 -0.93 -3.08 -8.97
C PHE A 94 0.54 -2.70 -8.85
N THR A 95 0.86 -1.41 -8.97
CA THR A 95 2.18 -0.86 -8.68
C THR A 95 2.24 -0.33 -7.26
N GLN A 96 3.42 -0.37 -6.65
CA GLN A 96 3.70 0.31 -5.40
C GLN A 96 3.83 1.82 -5.63
N ASP A 97 3.38 2.63 -4.66
CA ASP A 97 3.59 4.08 -4.74
C ASP A 97 5.07 4.40 -4.48
N GLU A 98 5.70 5.03 -5.45
CA GLU A 98 7.06 5.53 -5.35
C GLU A 98 7.07 6.85 -4.56
N LEU A 99 8.09 7.02 -3.71
CA LEU A 99 8.36 8.26 -3.00
C LEU A 99 9.44 9.04 -3.75
N ASP A 100 9.30 10.35 -3.77
CA ASP A 100 10.33 11.21 -4.34
C ASP A 100 11.58 11.18 -3.45
N VAL A 101 12.74 11.02 -4.07
CA VAL A 101 14.05 11.02 -3.41
C VAL A 101 14.73 12.34 -3.70
N VAL A 102 14.89 13.18 -2.67
CA VAL A 102 15.49 14.51 -2.78
C VAL A 102 16.82 14.52 -2.05
N MET A 103 17.91 14.81 -2.76
CA MET A 103 19.22 15.00 -2.16
C MET A 103 19.31 16.40 -1.52
N THR A 104 19.89 16.50 -0.33
CA THR A 104 20.15 17.78 0.32
C THR A 104 21.52 18.32 -0.07
N ASP A 105 21.72 19.64 0.06
CA ASP A 105 22.99 20.31 -0.26
C ASP A 105 24.17 19.79 0.61
N GLU A 106 23.87 19.27 1.80
CA GLU A 106 24.84 18.70 2.74
C GLU A 106 25.16 17.22 2.44
N GLY A 107 24.63 16.66 1.34
CA GLY A 107 24.81 15.26 0.94
C GLY A 107 23.89 14.28 1.67
N GLY A 108 22.88 14.78 2.38
CA GLY A 108 21.81 13.97 2.96
C GLY A 108 20.72 13.63 1.94
N LEU A 109 19.69 12.94 2.41
CA LEU A 109 18.57 12.46 1.58
C LEU A 109 17.24 12.61 2.31
N GLN A 110 16.23 13.06 1.59
CA GLN A 110 14.85 13.13 2.06
C GLN A 110 13.96 12.28 1.17
N LEU A 111 13.06 11.50 1.80
CA LEU A 111 11.95 10.84 1.13
C LEU A 111 10.72 11.73 1.27
N VAL A 112 10.08 12.04 0.14
CA VAL A 112 8.93 12.93 0.08
C VAL A 112 7.72 12.17 -0.45
N GLU A 113 6.63 12.22 0.31
CA GLU A 113 5.33 11.74 -0.12
C GLU A 113 4.55 12.89 -0.76
N VAL A 114 4.15 12.70 -2.02
CA VAL A 114 3.26 13.62 -2.72
C VAL A 114 1.82 13.28 -2.36
N ILE A 115 1.13 14.23 -1.74
CA ILE A 115 -0.26 14.12 -1.36
C ILE A 115 -1.09 14.78 -2.46
N VAL A 116 -1.73 13.94 -3.27
CA VAL A 116 -2.67 14.37 -4.29
C VAL A 116 -3.99 14.73 -3.59
N TRP A 117 -4.47 15.94 -3.82
CA TRP A 117 -5.77 16.37 -3.32
C TRP A 117 -6.88 15.58 -4.00
N ASP A 118 -7.72 14.91 -3.20
CA ASP A 118 -8.90 14.19 -3.67
C ASP A 118 -10.11 15.14 -3.67
N PRO A 119 -10.65 15.52 -4.84
CA PRO A 119 -11.83 16.38 -4.93
C PRO A 119 -13.05 15.80 -4.20
N TRP A 120 -13.18 14.46 -4.14
CA TRP A 120 -14.30 13.77 -3.51
C TRP A 120 -14.26 13.83 -1.97
N LEU A 121 -13.07 14.03 -1.39
CA LEU A 121 -12.92 14.25 0.05
C LEU A 121 -13.10 15.72 0.44
N ALA A 122 -12.84 16.64 -0.49
CA ALA A 122 -12.90 18.07 -0.23
C ALA A 122 -14.31 18.65 -0.34
N ASP A 123 -15.12 18.10 -1.26
CA ASP A 123 -16.53 18.44 -1.43
C ASP A 123 -17.36 17.16 -1.70
N PRO A 124 -17.56 16.32 -0.67
CA PRO A 124 -18.34 15.10 -0.82
C PRO A 124 -19.77 15.46 -1.22
N GLN A 125 -20.16 15.09 -2.43
CA GLN A 125 -21.51 15.28 -2.92
C GLN A 125 -22.46 14.29 -2.21
N ASP A 126 -23.67 14.74 -1.90
CA ASP A 126 -24.72 13.86 -1.40
C ASP A 126 -25.05 12.79 -2.44
N PRO A 127 -25.32 11.53 -2.02
CA PRO A 127 -25.81 10.50 -2.92
C PRO A 127 -27.08 10.97 -3.65
N GLN A 128 -27.03 11.01 -4.97
CA GLN A 128 -28.18 11.37 -5.80
C GLN A 128 -29.03 10.14 -6.13
N GLU A 129 -30.35 10.32 -6.21
CA GLU A 129 -31.24 9.28 -6.72
C GLU A 129 -30.98 9.04 -8.21
N LEU A 130 -30.69 7.79 -8.57
CA LEU A 130 -30.47 7.39 -9.96
C LEU A 130 -31.79 7.47 -10.74
N GLN A 131 -31.75 8.07 -11.94
CA GLN A 131 -32.91 8.08 -12.83
C GLN A 131 -33.05 6.77 -13.61
N GLU A 132 -34.26 6.49 -14.08
CA GLU A 132 -34.55 5.30 -14.88
C GLU A 132 -33.73 5.31 -16.19
N GLY A 133 -32.83 4.34 -16.34
CA GLY A 133 -31.85 4.28 -17.44
C GLY A 133 -30.39 4.49 -17.02
N GLU A 134 -30.13 4.88 -15.77
CA GLU A 134 -28.77 4.98 -15.23
C GLU A 134 -28.25 3.62 -14.72
N VAL A 135 -26.94 3.40 -14.89
CA VAL A 135 -26.27 2.11 -14.64
C VAL A 135 -26.27 1.76 -13.15
N THR A 136 -26.82 0.59 -12.82
CA THR A 136 -26.67 -0.04 -11.50
C THR A 136 -25.38 -0.85 -11.46
N VAL A 137 -24.39 -0.43 -10.67
CA VAL A 137 -23.16 -1.22 -10.43
C VAL A 137 -23.38 -2.11 -9.21
N SER A 138 -23.56 -3.41 -9.43
CA SER A 138 -23.61 -4.41 -8.37
C SER A 138 -22.22 -5.02 -8.14
N THR A 139 -21.61 -4.72 -6.99
CA THR A 139 -20.34 -5.37 -6.59
C THR A 139 -20.65 -6.70 -5.90
N SER A 140 -20.26 -7.81 -6.51
CA SER A 140 -20.27 -9.11 -5.86
C SER A 140 -18.93 -9.34 -5.17
N ARG A 141 -18.91 -9.39 -3.82
CA ARG A 141 -17.77 -9.96 -3.09
C ARG A 141 -17.86 -11.48 -3.18
N HIS A 142 -16.88 -12.11 -3.83
CA HIS A 142 -16.73 -13.56 -3.76
C HIS A 142 -16.20 -13.93 -2.37
N THR A 143 -17.04 -14.53 -1.52
CA THR A 143 -16.59 -15.21 -0.31
C THR A 143 -15.92 -16.52 -0.73
N PRO A 144 -14.62 -16.74 -0.47
CA PRO A 144 -14.00 -18.02 -0.78
C PRO A 144 -14.69 -19.12 0.04
N HIS A 145 -15.23 -20.12 -0.65
CA HIS A 145 -15.82 -21.30 -0.02
C HIS A 145 -14.74 -22.07 0.74
N THR A 146 -14.67 -21.89 2.06
CA THR A 146 -14.07 -22.89 2.93
C THR A 146 -14.99 -24.10 2.94
N HIS A 147 -14.50 -25.24 2.47
CA HIS A 147 -15.20 -26.52 2.61
C HIS A 147 -15.22 -26.89 4.09
N GLY A 148 -16.33 -26.59 4.75
CA GLY A 148 -16.61 -27.01 6.13
C GLY A 148 -18.12 -27.01 6.31
N TRP A 149 -18.71 -28.19 6.43
CA TRP A 149 -20.12 -28.39 6.70
C TRP A 149 -20.53 -27.68 7.99
N THR A 150 -21.57 -26.84 7.92
CA THR A 150 -22.56 -26.73 9.00
C THR A 150 -23.91 -26.27 8.46
N ASP A 151 -24.90 -27.07 8.84
CA ASP A 151 -26.32 -26.98 8.56
C ASP A 151 -26.92 -25.67 9.10
N LEU A 152 -27.54 -24.85 8.25
CA LEU A 152 -28.45 -23.78 8.68
C LEU A 152 -29.68 -23.79 7.77
N ARG A 153 -30.78 -24.32 8.31
CA ARG A 153 -32.10 -24.29 7.67
C ARG A 153 -32.66 -22.85 7.66
N PRO A 154 -33.41 -22.47 6.62
CA PRO A 154 -34.08 -21.17 6.56
C PRO A 154 -35.37 -21.18 7.39
N PHE A 155 -35.67 -20.06 8.05
CA PHE A 155 -37.03 -19.72 8.48
C PHE A 155 -37.51 -18.45 7.76
N PRO A 156 -38.81 -18.34 7.41
CA PRO A 156 -39.29 -17.28 6.54
C PRO A 156 -39.70 -16.01 7.30
N VAL A 157 -39.24 -14.89 6.72
CA VAL A 157 -39.89 -13.59 6.51
C VAL A 157 -40.44 -12.82 7.73
N GLY A 158 -39.85 -11.64 7.95
CA GLY A 158 -40.48 -10.54 8.67
C GLY A 158 -39.68 -9.25 8.49
N LYS A 159 -40.32 -8.24 7.90
CA LYS A 159 -39.81 -6.91 7.53
C LYS A 159 -38.95 -6.23 8.61
N THR A 160 -38.07 -5.34 8.11
CA THR A 160 -37.40 -4.20 8.78
C THR A 160 -36.35 -4.49 9.86
N GLY A 161 -35.14 -3.98 9.63
CA GLY A 161 -34.14 -3.72 10.67
C GLY A 161 -32.85 -4.51 10.51
N CYS A 162 -31.78 -3.83 10.08
CA CYS A 162 -30.42 -4.32 10.21
C CYS A 162 -29.96 -4.00 11.64
N ASN A 163 -29.75 -5.00 12.49
CA ASN A 163 -29.09 -4.82 13.79
C ASN A 163 -27.89 -5.79 13.85
N TYR A 164 -26.68 -5.23 13.75
CA TYR A 164 -25.45 -5.93 14.10
C TYR A 164 -25.32 -5.93 15.63
N ILE A 165 -25.27 -7.12 16.23
CA ILE A 165 -24.76 -7.29 17.59
C ILE A 165 -23.34 -7.84 17.44
N MET A 166 -22.34 -6.99 17.69
CA MET A 166 -20.99 -7.45 17.99
C MET A 166 -20.97 -7.99 19.42
N THR A 167 -20.77 -9.30 19.58
CA THR A 167 -20.25 -9.86 20.82
C THR A 167 -19.08 -10.78 20.46
N SER A 168 -17.86 -10.27 20.64
CA SER A 168 -16.64 -11.08 20.68
C SER A 168 -16.39 -11.57 22.10
N TRP A 169 -16.05 -12.85 22.24
CA TRP A 169 -15.16 -13.34 23.30
C TRP A 169 -13.74 -13.31 22.79
#